data_AF-A0A9P0LQY6-F1
#
_entry.id   AF-A0A9P0LQY6-F1
#
_cell.length_a   1.000
_cell.length_b   1.000
_cell.length_c   1.000
_cell.angle_alpha   90.00
_cell.angle_beta   90.00
_cell.angle_gamma   90.00
#
_symmetry.space_group_name_H-M   'P 1'
#
loop_
_entity.id
_entity.type
_entity.pdbx_description
1 polymer ?
#
loop_
_entity_poly.entity_id
_entity_poly.type
_entity_poly.pdbx_seq_one_letter_code
_entity_poly.pdbx_strand_id
1 'polypeptide(L)'
;MYQLSTTTMFLYIVIAFVISIWYVIRHWNLLKLIVKCIYAYIRCPGRGLELLGMFQDAFPDIFRVRFSIKTVYVLAKPEYYEKVLSSPLAVDKPEVYTLLDQFLGPNIFTAAENLWRQQRRLLNLSFSQKRIDSHSEIFLEEADNLAKELVTHASQKNLDLEGLMRVCFAQATARALFGVKFKVTVEDSRKMDRIFIETARRGVHLFYVPSILMPPMPKAFNKSLSDAIIASKSIIFERRKQLVRNKTLLQDDKPQTERKYTINLHSEGSH
;
A
#
# COMPACT_ATOMS: atom_id res chain seq x y z
N MET A 1 -27.81 -58.84 -21.54
CA MET A 1 -28.27 -58.45 -20.18
C MET A 1 -27.14 -58.84 -19.22
N TYR A 2 -26.23 -57.92 -18.90
CA TYR A 2 -25.05 -58.25 -18.08
C TYR A 2 -25.47 -58.42 -16.61
N GLN A 3 -25.46 -59.65 -16.10
CA GLN A 3 -25.59 -59.91 -14.66
C GLN A 3 -24.26 -59.54 -14.00
N LEU A 4 -24.22 -58.41 -13.28
CA LEU A 4 -23.06 -58.06 -12.46
C LEU A 4 -22.85 -59.12 -11.36
N SER A 5 -21.64 -59.65 -11.27
CA SER A 5 -21.22 -60.60 -10.22
C SER A 5 -21.33 -59.97 -8.84
N THR A 6 -21.72 -60.76 -7.83
CA THR A 6 -21.84 -60.34 -6.41
C THR A 6 -20.56 -59.69 -5.87
N THR A 7 -19.39 -60.10 -6.37
CA THR A 7 -18.10 -59.51 -6.02
C THR A 7 -17.94 -58.06 -6.50
N THR A 8 -18.50 -57.72 -7.67
CA THR A 8 -18.46 -56.35 -8.22
C THR A 8 -19.36 -55.42 -7.42
N MET A 9 -20.53 -55.89 -6.99
CA MET A 9 -21.45 -55.14 -6.12
C MET A 9 -20.81 -54.80 -4.77
N PHE A 10 -20.12 -55.77 -4.16
CA PHE A 10 -19.40 -55.54 -2.91
C PHE A 10 -18.28 -54.49 -3.06
N LEU A 11 -17.53 -54.53 -4.16
CA LEU A 11 -16.48 -53.55 -4.46
C LEU A 11 -17.05 -52.13 -4.58
N TYR A 12 -18.18 -51.95 -5.27
CA TYR A 12 -18.84 -50.63 -5.37
C TYR A 12 -19.30 -50.11 -4.02
N ILE A 13 -19.83 -50.97 -3.14
CA ILE A 13 -20.26 -50.58 -1.79
C ILE A 13 -19.06 -50.12 -0.96
N VAL A 14 -17.93 -50.83 -1.01
CA VAL A 14 -16.70 -50.44 -0.28
C VAL A 14 -16.16 -49.11 -0.81
N ILE A 15 -16.12 -48.90 -2.12
CA ILE A 15 -15.68 -47.64 -2.73
C ILE A 15 -16.61 -46.49 -2.29
N ALA A 16 -17.93 -46.69 -2.33
CA ALA A 16 -18.91 -45.69 -1.90
C ALA A 16 -18.75 -45.35 -0.41
N PHE A 17 -18.46 -46.34 0.44
CA PHE A 17 -18.23 -46.14 1.86
C PHE A 17 -16.94 -45.36 2.13
N VAL A 18 -15.83 -45.67 1.45
CA VAL A 18 -14.57 -44.93 1.56
C VAL A 18 -14.73 -43.49 1.09
N ILE A 19 -15.44 -43.26 -0.02
CA ILE A 19 -15.74 -41.91 -0.52
C ILE A 19 -16.63 -41.15 0.49
N SER A 20 -17.63 -41.81 1.06
CA SER A 20 -18.50 -41.22 2.08
C SER A 20 -17.72 -40.83 3.34
N ILE A 21 -16.86 -41.71 3.85
CA ILE A 21 -15.99 -41.41 4.99
C ILE A 21 -15.06 -40.24 4.68
N TRP A 22 -14.40 -40.25 3.52
CA TRP A 22 -13.54 -39.15 3.09
C TRP A 22 -14.31 -37.84 3.00
N TYR A 23 -15.52 -37.86 2.46
CA TYR A 23 -16.40 -36.70 2.35
C TYR A 23 -16.80 -36.16 3.73
N VAL A 24 -17.17 -37.04 4.66
CA VAL A 24 -17.52 -36.68 6.04
C VAL A 24 -16.31 -36.07 6.75
N ILE A 25 -15.14 -36.71 6.71
CA ILE A 25 -13.91 -36.19 7.33
C ILE A 25 -13.55 -34.82 6.75
N ARG A 26 -13.61 -34.66 5.42
CA ARG A 26 -13.35 -33.38 4.74
C ARG A 26 -14.34 -32.31 5.18
N HIS A 27 -15.63 -32.62 5.25
CA HIS A 27 -16.66 -31.67 5.68
C HIS A 27 -16.47 -31.26 7.15
N TRP A 28 -16.15 -32.18 8.04
CA TRP A 28 -15.86 -31.90 9.44
C TRP A 28 -14.62 -31.01 9.63
N ASN A 29 -13.56 -31.26 8.87
CA ASN A 29 -12.36 -30.41 8.88
C ASN A 29 -12.66 -29.01 8.33
N LEU A 30 -13.50 -28.91 7.29
CA LEU A 30 -13.98 -27.64 6.76
C LEU A 30 -14.78 -26.84 7.80
N LEU A 31 -15.68 -27.51 8.51
CA LEU A 31 -16.51 -26.89 9.54
C LEU A 31 -15.65 -26.39 10.70
N LYS A 32 -14.67 -27.18 11.16
CA LYS A 32 -13.69 -26.76 12.17
C LYS A 32 -12.88 -25.55 11.72
N LEU A 33 -12.45 -25.51 10.46
CA LEU A 33 -11.75 -24.36 9.88
C LEU A 33 -12.65 -23.11 9.89
N ILE A 34 -13.87 -23.21 9.40
CA ILE A 34 -14.83 -22.10 9.36
C ILE A 34 -15.08 -21.55 10.78
N VAL A 35 -15.33 -22.42 11.76
CA VAL A 35 -15.52 -22.02 13.16
C VAL A 35 -14.26 -21.36 13.73
N LYS A 36 -13.06 -21.90 13.46
CA LYS A 36 -11.79 -21.32 13.88
C LYS A 36 -11.56 -19.95 13.24
N CYS A 37 -11.92 -19.77 11.98
CA CYS A 37 -11.80 -18.51 11.26
C CYS A 37 -12.79 -17.46 11.78
N ILE A 38 -14.04 -17.84 12.01
CA ILE A 38 -15.06 -16.97 12.61
C ILE A 38 -14.61 -16.55 14.01
N TYR A 39 -14.14 -17.49 14.83
CA TYR A 39 -13.63 -17.22 16.17
C TYR A 39 -12.42 -16.27 16.16
N ALA A 40 -11.44 -16.52 15.28
CA ALA A 40 -10.25 -15.68 15.15
C ALA A 40 -10.59 -14.28 14.62
N TYR A 41 -11.53 -14.17 13.66
CA TYR A 41 -12.03 -12.90 13.14
C TYR A 41 -12.74 -12.07 14.20
N ILE A 42 -13.63 -12.69 14.99
CA ILE A 42 -14.35 -12.03 16.09
C ILE A 42 -13.38 -11.57 17.18
N ARG A 43 -12.35 -12.36 17.49
CA ARG A 43 -11.38 -12.05 18.54
C ARG A 43 -10.42 -10.92 18.14
N CYS A 44 -9.92 -10.91 16.90
CA CYS A 44 -8.99 -9.89 16.40
C CYS A 44 -9.12 -9.70 14.88
N PRO A 45 -9.75 -8.62 14.39
CA PRO A 45 -9.85 -8.36 12.95
C PRO A 45 -8.49 -8.08 12.28
N GLY A 46 -7.44 -7.75 13.07
CA GLY A 46 -6.07 -7.56 12.58
C GLY A 46 -5.38 -8.84 12.08
N ARG A 47 -5.94 -10.03 12.35
CA ARG A 47 -5.41 -11.33 11.88
C ARG A 47 -5.95 -11.75 10.51
N GLY A 48 -6.50 -10.82 9.73
CA GLY A 48 -7.05 -11.12 8.39
C GLY A 48 -6.06 -11.84 7.47
N LEU A 49 -4.76 -11.51 7.55
CA LEU A 49 -3.70 -12.19 6.80
C LEU A 49 -3.45 -13.63 7.30
N GLU A 50 -3.46 -13.87 8.61
CA GLU A 50 -3.36 -15.23 9.17
C GLU A 50 -4.53 -16.10 8.72
N LEU A 51 -5.74 -15.53 8.71
CA LEU A 51 -6.94 -16.21 8.21
C LEU A 51 -6.78 -16.60 6.74
N LEU A 52 -6.27 -15.69 5.91
CA LEU A 52 -6.04 -15.96 4.49
C LEU A 52 -5.04 -17.10 4.30
N GLY A 53 -3.95 -17.12 5.07
CA GLY A 53 -2.97 -18.21 5.07
C GLY A 53 -3.59 -19.55 5.45
N MET A 54 -4.39 -19.59 6.51
CA MET A 54 -5.11 -20.81 6.90
C MET A 54 -6.08 -21.31 5.83
N PHE A 55 -6.72 -20.41 5.08
CA PHE A 55 -7.56 -20.78 3.95
C PHE A 55 -6.75 -21.30 2.76
N GLN A 56 -5.60 -20.71 2.46
CA GLN A 56 -4.70 -21.22 1.42
C GLN A 56 -4.16 -22.62 1.75
N ASP A 57 -3.84 -22.89 3.03
CA ASP A 57 -3.41 -24.23 3.47
C ASP A 57 -4.52 -25.29 3.30
N ALA A 58 -5.77 -24.91 3.58
CA ALA A 58 -6.91 -25.83 3.50
C ALA A 58 -7.45 -26.01 2.07
N PHE A 59 -7.32 -24.97 1.24
CA PHE A 59 -7.77 -24.93 -0.14
C PHE A 59 -6.58 -24.62 -1.05
N PRO A 60 -5.80 -25.64 -1.45
CA PRO A 60 -4.52 -25.46 -2.15
C PRO A 60 -4.65 -25.02 -3.62
N ASP A 61 -5.86 -24.65 -4.06
CA ASP A 61 -6.17 -24.30 -5.44
C ASP A 61 -6.88 -22.93 -5.48
N ILE A 62 -7.79 -22.71 -6.42
CA ILE A 62 -8.65 -21.52 -6.44
C ILE A 62 -9.86 -21.75 -5.54
N PHE A 63 -10.10 -20.84 -4.60
CA PHE A 63 -11.32 -20.85 -3.80
C PHE A 63 -12.07 -19.53 -3.88
N ARG A 64 -13.38 -19.62 -3.68
CA ARG A 64 -14.30 -18.49 -3.78
C ARG A 64 -14.79 -18.09 -2.40
N VAL A 65 -14.58 -16.84 -2.05
CA VAL A 65 -15.12 -16.20 -0.84
C VAL A 65 -16.29 -15.33 -1.26
N ARG A 66 -17.50 -15.72 -0.86
CA ARG A 66 -18.71 -14.93 -1.08
C ARG A 66 -18.95 -14.04 0.14
N PHE A 67 -18.80 -12.73 -0.05
CA PHE A 67 -19.30 -11.73 0.87
C PHE A 67 -20.78 -11.41 0.55
N SER A 68 -21.41 -10.56 1.36
CA SER A 68 -22.83 -10.21 1.22
C SER A 68 -23.16 -9.70 -0.20
N ILE A 69 -22.39 -8.71 -0.67
CA ILE A 69 -22.62 -8.05 -1.97
C ILE A 69 -21.56 -8.35 -3.02
N LYS A 70 -20.41 -8.89 -2.63
CA LYS A 70 -19.26 -9.12 -3.52
C LYS A 70 -18.73 -10.54 -3.40
N THR A 71 -18.12 -11.02 -4.47
CA THR A 71 -17.44 -12.31 -4.49
C THR A 71 -15.97 -12.07 -4.81
N VAL A 72 -15.09 -12.64 -4.00
CA VAL A 72 -13.64 -12.59 -4.21
C VAL A 72 -13.15 -13.99 -4.49
N TYR A 73 -12.36 -14.14 -5.56
CA TYR A 73 -11.63 -15.37 -5.83
C TYR A 73 -10.22 -15.22 -5.27
N VAL A 74 -9.81 -16.18 -4.44
CA VAL A 74 -8.46 -16.22 -3.87
C VAL A 74 -7.68 -17.30 -4.61
N LEU A 75 -6.50 -16.90 -5.08
CA LEU A 75 -5.57 -17.78 -5.78
C LEU A 75 -4.55 -18.29 -4.75
N ALA A 76 -4.35 -19.60 -4.66
CA ALA A 76 -3.36 -20.17 -3.73
C ALA A 76 -2.01 -20.46 -4.39
N LYS A 77 -1.97 -20.64 -5.72
CA LYS A 77 -0.76 -21.07 -6.44
C LYS A 77 -0.16 -19.97 -7.32
N PRO A 78 1.19 -19.90 -7.43
CA PRO A 78 1.88 -18.86 -8.20
C PRO A 78 1.53 -18.86 -9.69
N GLU A 79 1.25 -20.02 -10.30
CA GLU A 79 0.96 -20.10 -11.74
C GLU A 79 -0.34 -19.36 -12.10
N TYR A 80 -1.27 -19.24 -11.16
CA TYR A 80 -2.50 -18.46 -11.36
C TYR A 80 -2.25 -16.96 -11.25
N TYR A 81 -1.38 -16.54 -10.32
CA TYR A 81 -0.97 -15.15 -10.22
C TYR A 81 -0.26 -14.69 -11.49
N GLU A 82 0.61 -15.52 -12.06
CA GLU A 82 1.27 -15.22 -13.33
C GLU A 82 0.27 -14.98 -14.46
N LYS A 83 -0.70 -15.88 -14.64
CA LYS A 83 -1.78 -15.74 -15.65
C LYS A 83 -2.61 -14.49 -15.47
N VAL A 84 -2.94 -14.12 -14.23
CA VAL A 84 -3.73 -12.91 -13.95
C VAL A 84 -2.88 -11.65 -14.14
N LEU A 85 -1.68 -11.58 -13.56
CA LEU A 85 -0.83 -10.39 -13.59
C LEU A 85 -0.23 -10.09 -14.98
N SER A 86 -0.08 -11.11 -15.83
CA SER A 86 0.34 -10.94 -17.23
C SER A 86 -0.81 -10.60 -18.18
N SER A 87 -2.06 -10.77 -17.76
CA SER A 87 -3.22 -10.57 -18.62
C SER A 87 -3.48 -9.08 -18.84
N PRO A 88 -3.66 -8.62 -20.10
CA PRO A 88 -4.06 -7.24 -20.38
C PRO A 88 -5.49 -6.93 -19.91
N LEU A 89 -6.29 -7.94 -19.56
CA LEU A 89 -7.64 -7.77 -19.03
C LEU A 89 -7.66 -7.50 -17.51
N ALA A 90 -6.55 -7.69 -16.81
CA ALA A 90 -6.43 -7.52 -15.37
C ALA A 90 -5.65 -6.25 -14.98
N VAL A 91 -5.71 -5.22 -15.83
CA VAL A 91 -5.00 -3.94 -15.63
C VAL A 91 -5.73 -3.06 -14.62
N ASP A 92 -7.05 -3.20 -14.52
CA ASP A 92 -7.90 -2.40 -13.65
C ASP A 92 -7.62 -2.62 -12.17
N LYS A 93 -7.66 -1.52 -11.41
CA LYS A 93 -7.45 -1.55 -9.98
C LYS A 93 -8.70 -2.04 -9.26
N PRO A 94 -8.57 -2.83 -8.18
CA PRO A 94 -9.72 -3.24 -7.39
C PRO A 94 -10.48 -2.04 -6.83
N GLU A 95 -11.79 -2.18 -6.68
CA GLU A 95 -12.67 -1.10 -6.22
C GLU A 95 -12.31 -0.53 -4.85
N VAL A 96 -11.54 -1.25 -4.02
CA VAL A 96 -11.00 -0.72 -2.77
C VAL A 96 -10.15 0.54 -2.97
N TYR A 97 -9.52 0.70 -4.14
CA TYR A 97 -8.75 1.89 -4.51
C TYR A 97 -9.65 3.12 -4.73
N THR A 98 -10.95 2.96 -4.99
CA THR A 98 -11.90 4.09 -5.07
C THR A 98 -11.99 4.87 -3.75
N LEU A 99 -11.73 4.22 -2.60
CA LEU A 99 -11.66 4.92 -1.32
C LEU A 99 -10.47 5.87 -1.26
N LEU A 100 -9.32 5.46 -1.78
CA LEU A 100 -8.15 6.33 -1.83
C LEU A 100 -8.43 7.54 -2.75
N ASP A 101 -9.15 7.32 -3.84
CA ASP A 101 -9.53 8.36 -4.79
C ASP A 101 -10.48 9.39 -4.14
N GLN A 102 -11.44 8.94 -3.34
CA GLN A 102 -12.36 9.81 -2.61
C GLN A 102 -11.65 10.76 -1.64
N PHE A 103 -10.54 10.34 -1.03
CA PHE A 103 -9.84 11.13 -0.02
C PHE A 103 -8.67 11.95 -0.56
N LEU A 104 -7.92 11.40 -1.52
CA LEU A 104 -6.69 11.99 -2.03
C LEU A 104 -6.84 12.54 -3.45
N GLY A 105 -8.00 12.32 -4.09
CA GLY A 105 -8.21 12.57 -5.50
C GLY A 105 -7.41 11.62 -6.40
N PRO A 106 -7.35 11.92 -7.71
CA PRO A 106 -6.60 11.13 -8.68
C PRO A 106 -5.11 11.10 -8.31
N ASN A 107 -4.63 9.93 -7.93
CA ASN A 107 -3.25 9.71 -7.50
C ASN A 107 -2.64 8.55 -8.28
N ILE A 108 -1.34 8.28 -8.11
CA ILE A 108 -0.65 7.19 -8.85
C ILE A 108 -1.23 5.80 -8.57
N PHE A 109 -2.01 5.63 -7.50
CA PHE A 109 -2.65 4.35 -7.19
C PHE A 109 -4.06 4.23 -7.79
N THR A 110 -4.72 5.35 -8.08
CA THR A 110 -6.14 5.41 -8.48
C THR A 110 -6.38 5.98 -9.88
N ALA A 111 -5.39 6.64 -10.47
CA ALA A 111 -5.50 7.28 -11.77
C ALA A 111 -5.85 6.30 -12.88
N ALA A 112 -6.67 6.76 -13.83
CA ALA A 112 -6.98 6.03 -15.06
C ALA A 112 -5.70 5.71 -15.85
N GLU A 113 -5.72 4.64 -16.66
CA GLU A 113 -4.55 4.04 -17.28
C GLU A 113 -3.60 5.04 -17.97
N ASN A 114 -4.13 5.94 -18.82
CA ASN A 114 -3.31 6.91 -19.54
C ASN A 114 -2.59 7.88 -18.60
N LEU A 115 -3.31 8.42 -17.61
CA LEU A 115 -2.74 9.32 -16.62
C LEU A 115 -1.74 8.59 -15.73
N TRP A 116 -2.06 7.35 -15.33
CA TRP A 116 -1.18 6.49 -14.56
C TRP A 116 0.14 6.21 -15.28
N ARG A 117 0.08 5.82 -16.58
CA ARG A 117 1.28 5.57 -17.41
C ARG A 117 2.16 6.81 -17.49
N GLN A 118 1.56 7.98 -17.70
CA GLN A 118 2.29 9.26 -17.75
C GLN A 118 2.98 9.58 -16.41
N GLN A 119 2.23 9.50 -15.30
CA GLN A 119 2.76 9.76 -13.96
C GLN A 119 3.88 8.77 -13.59
N ARG A 120 3.68 7.48 -13.87
CA ARG A 120 4.66 6.42 -13.58
C ARG A 120 5.95 6.62 -14.38
N ARG A 121 5.86 7.00 -15.66
CA ARG A 121 7.03 7.31 -16.49
C ARG A 121 7.89 8.42 -15.88
N LEU A 122 7.26 9.50 -15.41
CA LEU A 122 7.96 10.61 -14.77
C LEU A 122 8.58 10.20 -13.43
N LEU A 123 7.84 9.47 -12.60
CA LEU A 123 8.30 9.04 -11.28
C LEU A 123 9.46 8.04 -11.36
N ASN A 124 9.42 7.09 -12.29
CA ASN A 124 10.48 6.09 -12.46
C ASN A 124 11.87 6.72 -12.67
N LEU A 125 11.96 7.91 -13.27
CA LEU A 125 13.23 8.62 -13.44
C LEU A 125 13.90 8.98 -12.11
N SER A 126 13.08 9.31 -11.09
CA SER A 126 13.53 9.65 -9.74
C SER A 126 13.97 8.43 -8.92
N PHE A 127 13.64 7.22 -9.37
CA PHE A 127 14.01 5.94 -8.76
C PHE A 127 15.02 5.14 -9.60
N SER A 128 15.77 5.81 -10.48
CA SER A 128 16.93 5.19 -11.13
C SER A 128 18.01 4.84 -10.10
N GLN A 129 18.83 3.82 -10.37
CA GLN A 129 19.88 3.37 -9.46
C GLN A 129 20.77 4.53 -8.99
N LYS A 130 21.23 5.36 -9.93
CA LYS A 130 22.04 6.56 -9.63
C LYS A 130 21.38 7.51 -8.62
N ARG A 131 20.05 7.66 -8.68
CA ARG A 131 19.30 8.50 -7.72
C ARG A 131 19.22 7.83 -6.36
N ILE A 132 18.97 6.53 -6.31
CA ILE A 132 18.94 5.77 -5.05
C ILE A 132 20.31 5.83 -4.36
N ASP A 133 21.39 5.63 -5.11
CA ASP A 133 22.76 5.70 -4.59
C ASP A 133 23.07 7.07 -3.98
N SER A 134 22.58 8.16 -4.61
CA SER A 134 22.73 9.52 -4.10
C SER A 134 21.96 9.81 -2.80
N HIS A 135 21.03 8.94 -2.38
CA HIS A 135 20.30 9.08 -1.12
C HIS A 135 20.92 8.27 0.03
N SER A 136 21.98 7.50 -0.22
CA SER A 136 22.62 6.65 0.79
C SER A 136 23.07 7.44 2.03
N GLU A 137 23.69 8.61 1.83
CA GLU A 137 24.09 9.52 2.92
C GLU A 137 22.89 9.96 3.77
N ILE A 138 21.75 10.25 3.14
CA ILE A 138 20.51 10.63 3.85
C ILE A 138 20.03 9.48 4.73
N PHE A 139 20.07 8.24 4.21
CA PHE A 139 19.63 7.07 4.98
C PHE A 139 20.57 6.76 6.14
N LEU A 140 21.87 6.93 5.97
CA LEU A 140 22.86 6.78 7.04
C LEU A 140 22.65 7.83 8.14
N GLU A 141 22.46 9.10 7.77
CA GLU A 141 22.19 10.15 8.76
C GLU A 141 20.93 9.89 9.58
N GLU A 142 19.83 9.46 8.94
CA GLU A 142 18.59 9.17 9.67
C GLU A 142 18.70 7.88 10.51
N ALA A 143 19.47 6.88 10.06
CA ALA A 143 19.77 5.69 10.85
C ALA A 143 20.60 6.04 12.10
N ASP A 144 21.58 6.93 11.98
CA ASP A 144 22.36 7.43 13.12
C ASP A 144 21.50 8.22 14.10
N ASN A 145 20.55 9.02 13.60
CA ASN A 145 19.59 9.74 14.45
C ASN A 145 18.71 8.76 15.23
N LEU A 146 18.19 7.73 14.56
CA LEU A 146 17.43 6.66 15.20
C LEU A 146 18.26 5.94 16.26
N ALA A 147 19.53 5.61 15.99
CA ALA A 147 20.42 4.96 16.95
C ALA A 147 20.62 5.81 18.21
N LYS A 148 20.81 7.13 18.06
CA LYS A 148 20.91 8.07 19.19
C LYS A 148 19.62 8.11 20.01
N GLU A 149 18.46 8.09 19.35
CA GLU A 149 17.16 8.08 20.02
C GLU A 149 16.97 6.77 20.81
N LEU A 150 17.32 5.62 20.20
CA LEU A 150 17.28 4.32 20.89
C LEU A 150 18.19 4.26 22.13
N VAL A 151 19.41 4.81 22.05
CA VAL A 151 20.31 4.90 23.22
C VAL A 151 19.71 5.76 24.32
N THR A 152 19.06 6.88 23.96
CA THR A 152 18.40 7.78 24.92
C THR A 152 17.24 7.06 25.64
N HIS A 153 16.55 6.17 24.95
CA HIS A 153 15.43 5.40 25.48
C HIS A 153 15.81 4.02 26.02
N ALA A 154 17.11 3.67 26.08
CA ALA A 154 17.56 2.33 26.46
C ALA A 154 17.13 1.87 27.87
N SER A 155 16.96 2.82 28.79
CA SER A 155 16.50 2.53 30.16
C SER A 155 14.98 2.35 30.29
N GLN A 156 14.22 2.60 29.22
CA GLN A 156 12.75 2.51 29.25
C GLN A 156 12.28 1.08 28.96
N LYS A 157 11.43 0.55 29.85
CA LYS A 157 10.91 -0.82 29.75
C LYS A 157 9.89 -1.02 28.62
N ASN A 158 9.18 0.05 28.22
CA ASN A 158 8.09 0.00 27.23
C ASN A 158 8.33 1.03 26.11
N LEU A 159 9.27 0.72 25.21
CA LEU A 159 9.59 1.56 24.07
C LEU A 159 8.74 1.20 22.84
N ASP A 160 8.10 2.21 22.23
CA ASP A 160 7.37 2.07 20.95
C ASP A 160 8.35 2.05 19.77
N LEU A 161 9.03 0.91 19.59
CA LEU A 161 10.03 0.74 18.53
C LEU A 161 9.43 0.91 17.12
N GLU A 162 8.20 0.44 16.91
CA GLU A 162 7.50 0.59 15.64
C GLU A 162 7.22 2.07 15.32
N GLY A 163 6.82 2.86 16.34
CA GLY A 163 6.68 4.31 16.25
C GLY A 163 7.98 4.98 15.81
N LEU A 164 9.10 4.66 16.46
CA LEU A 164 10.41 5.23 16.13
C LEU A 164 10.88 4.86 14.71
N MET A 165 10.71 3.60 14.32
CA MET A 165 11.03 3.14 12.96
C MET A 165 10.20 3.86 11.90
N ARG A 166 8.90 4.08 12.15
CA ARG A 166 8.03 4.85 11.25
C ARG A 166 8.48 6.30 11.12
N VAL A 167 8.88 6.93 12.22
CA VAL A 167 9.40 8.31 12.21
C VAL A 167 10.67 8.39 11.36
N CYS A 168 11.65 7.51 11.62
CA CYS A 168 12.88 7.42 10.84
C CYS A 168 12.59 7.22 9.34
N PHE A 169 11.71 6.28 9.00
CA PHE A 169 11.32 6.03 7.60
C PHE A 169 10.66 7.26 6.96
N ALA A 170 9.75 7.93 7.66
CA ALA A 170 9.08 9.12 7.16
C ALA A 170 10.05 10.29 6.93
N GLN A 171 11.00 10.50 7.84
CA GLN A 171 12.03 11.55 7.71
C GLN A 171 12.98 11.26 6.55
N ALA A 172 13.50 10.03 6.47
CA ALA A 172 14.35 9.58 5.38
C ALA A 172 13.67 9.75 4.02
N THR A 173 12.41 9.32 3.92
CA THR A 173 11.61 9.42 2.69
C THR A 173 11.32 10.88 2.33
N ALA A 174 10.95 11.71 3.31
CA ALA A 174 10.70 13.13 3.06
C ALA A 174 11.95 13.87 2.57
N ARG A 175 13.11 13.57 3.16
CA ARG A 175 14.40 14.13 2.73
C ARG A 175 14.80 13.64 1.35
N ALA A 176 14.72 12.33 1.08
CA ALA A 176 15.12 11.74 -0.19
C ALA A 176 14.20 12.19 -1.35
N LEU A 177 12.88 12.19 -1.13
CA LEU A 177 11.92 12.48 -2.20
C LEU A 177 11.66 13.98 -2.40
N PHE A 178 11.56 14.76 -1.31
CA PHE A 178 11.19 16.18 -1.38
C PHE A 178 12.39 17.12 -1.20
N GLY A 179 13.53 16.63 -0.71
CA GLY A 179 14.71 17.46 -0.48
C GLY A 179 14.55 18.46 0.66
N VAL A 180 13.63 18.21 1.60
CA VAL A 180 13.33 19.09 2.74
C VAL A 180 13.59 18.33 4.03
N LYS A 181 14.30 18.94 4.99
CA LYS A 181 14.42 18.41 6.35
C LYS A 181 13.11 18.67 7.09
N PHE A 182 12.30 17.63 7.23
CA PHE A 182 11.00 17.69 7.88
C PHE A 182 11.07 16.89 9.20
N LYS A 183 10.79 17.54 10.33
CA LYS A 183 10.76 16.86 11.63
C LYS A 183 9.42 16.15 11.77
N VAL A 184 9.43 14.82 11.74
CA VAL A 184 8.25 13.99 11.99
C VAL A 184 8.28 13.58 13.45
N THR A 185 7.16 13.69 14.14
CA THR A 185 7.02 13.14 15.50
C THR A 185 6.25 11.82 15.47
N VAL A 186 6.36 11.04 16.55
CA VAL A 186 5.57 9.80 16.72
C VAL A 186 4.07 10.11 16.68
N GLU A 187 3.63 11.27 17.16
CA GLU A 187 2.22 11.65 17.08
C GLU A 187 1.78 11.93 15.64
N ASP A 188 2.63 12.56 14.83
CA ASP A 188 2.33 12.78 13.40
C ASP A 188 2.25 11.46 12.64
N SER A 189 3.14 10.49 12.95
CA SER A 189 3.06 9.15 12.35
C SER A 189 1.77 8.43 12.75
N ARG A 190 1.33 8.54 14.02
CA ARG A 190 0.06 7.97 14.49
C ARG A 190 -1.16 8.57 13.79
N LYS A 191 -1.13 9.87 13.47
CA LYS A 191 -2.19 10.50 12.67
C LYS A 191 -2.25 9.90 11.26
N MET A 192 -1.10 9.67 10.64
CA MET A 192 -1.03 8.99 9.33
C MET A 192 -1.53 7.54 9.42
N ASP A 193 -1.13 6.79 10.44
CA ASP A 193 -1.62 5.43 10.66
C ASP A 193 -3.13 5.37 10.83
N ARG A 194 -3.71 6.35 11.54
CA ARG A 194 -5.16 6.46 11.67
C ARG A 194 -5.86 6.61 10.31
N ILE A 195 -5.28 7.38 9.39
CA ILE A 195 -5.82 7.51 8.02
C ILE A 195 -5.83 6.13 7.36
N PHE A 196 -4.69 5.44 7.34
CA PHE A 196 -4.57 4.12 6.71
C PHE A 196 -5.50 3.07 7.34
N ILE A 197 -5.56 2.99 8.67
CA ILE A 197 -6.39 2.03 9.40
C ILE A 197 -7.87 2.26 9.13
N GLU A 198 -8.35 3.50 9.20
CA GLU A 198 -9.77 3.79 8.97
C GLU A 198 -10.14 3.60 7.50
N THR A 199 -9.27 3.95 6.56
CA THR A 199 -9.47 3.65 5.13
C THR A 199 -9.50 2.15 4.87
N ALA A 200 -8.60 1.37 5.47
CA ALA A 200 -8.58 -0.09 5.35
C ALA A 200 -9.84 -0.72 5.96
N ARG A 201 -10.26 -0.28 7.15
CA ARG A 201 -11.52 -0.71 7.79
C ARG A 201 -12.71 -0.43 6.89
N ARG A 202 -12.77 0.77 6.29
CA ARG A 202 -13.80 1.13 5.32
C ARG A 202 -13.76 0.24 4.08
N GLY A 203 -12.57 -0.11 3.60
CA GLY A 203 -12.36 -1.05 2.51
C GLY A 203 -12.97 -2.42 2.76
N VAL A 204 -12.84 -2.95 3.98
CA VAL A 204 -13.49 -4.20 4.37
C VAL A 204 -15.02 -4.08 4.32
N HIS A 205 -15.58 -2.95 4.77
CA HIS A 205 -17.02 -2.72 4.74
C HIS A 205 -17.60 -2.67 3.30
N LEU A 206 -16.81 -2.30 2.28
CA LEU A 206 -17.24 -2.29 0.87
C LEU A 206 -17.60 -3.67 0.33
N PHE A 207 -17.20 -4.74 1.02
CA PHE A 207 -17.56 -6.10 0.67
C PHE A 207 -18.93 -6.52 1.24
N TYR A 208 -19.44 -5.81 2.24
CA TYR A 208 -20.68 -6.16 2.96
C TYR A 208 -21.82 -5.18 2.73
N VAL A 209 -21.52 -3.89 2.57
CA VAL A 209 -22.51 -2.80 2.50
C VAL A 209 -22.22 -1.94 1.26
N PRO A 210 -23.24 -1.56 0.47
CA PRO A 210 -23.06 -0.63 -0.65
C PRO A 210 -22.55 0.73 -0.17
N SER A 211 -21.71 1.39 -0.99
CA SER A 211 -21.08 2.68 -0.66
C SER A 211 -22.05 3.80 -0.28
N ILE A 212 -23.31 3.74 -0.74
CA ILE A 212 -24.36 4.74 -0.47
C ILE A 212 -24.90 4.65 0.97
N LEU A 213 -24.99 3.44 1.54
CA LEU A 213 -25.56 3.21 2.88
C LEU A 213 -24.52 3.39 4.01
N MET A 214 -23.35 3.90 3.65
CA MET A 214 -22.15 3.71 4.41
C MET A 214 -21.90 4.97 5.27
N PRO A 215 -21.76 4.87 6.61
CA PRO A 215 -21.74 6.04 7.49
C PRO A 215 -20.56 6.98 7.18
N PRO A 216 -20.64 8.29 7.46
CA PRO A 216 -19.54 9.21 7.19
C PRO A 216 -18.29 8.84 8.01
N MET A 217 -17.11 9.26 7.51
CA MET A 217 -15.85 8.97 8.20
C MET A 217 -15.79 9.65 9.58
N PRO A 218 -15.11 9.03 10.58
CA PRO A 218 -14.98 9.61 11.91
C PRO A 218 -14.37 11.02 11.89
N LYS A 219 -14.81 11.92 12.78
CA LYS A 219 -14.24 13.28 12.88
C LYS A 219 -12.71 13.28 13.06
N ALA A 220 -12.19 12.32 13.82
CA ALA A 220 -10.74 12.15 14.02
C ALA A 220 -9.99 11.82 12.73
N PHE A 221 -10.59 11.04 11.82
CA PHE A 221 -10.05 10.78 10.49
C PHE A 221 -9.98 12.06 9.67
N ASN A 222 -11.08 12.82 9.59
CA ASN A 222 -11.13 14.06 8.81
C ASN A 222 -10.11 15.09 9.33
N LYS A 223 -9.94 15.20 10.65
CA LYS A 223 -8.91 16.06 11.25
C LYS A 223 -7.50 15.61 10.85
N SER A 224 -7.20 14.30 10.96
CA SER A 224 -5.89 13.76 10.60
C SER A 224 -5.57 13.96 9.11
N LEU A 225 -6.57 13.76 8.24
CA LEU A 225 -6.46 14.01 6.80
C LEU A 225 -6.19 15.49 6.50
N SER A 226 -6.90 16.40 7.17
CA SER A 226 -6.69 17.84 7.05
C SER A 226 -5.27 18.24 7.47
N ASP A 227 -4.79 17.74 8.61
CA ASP A 227 -3.43 17.97 9.10
C ASP A 227 -2.39 17.49 8.07
N ALA A 228 -2.57 16.29 7.51
CA ALA A 228 -1.68 15.71 6.50
C ALA A 228 -1.65 16.52 5.19
N ILE A 229 -2.79 17.04 4.73
CA ILE A 229 -2.88 17.91 3.56
C ILE A 229 -2.15 19.24 3.83
N ILE A 230 -2.30 19.83 5.01
CA ILE A 230 -1.61 21.06 5.41
C ILE A 230 -0.10 20.84 5.45
N ALA A 231 0.36 19.75 6.06
CA ALA A 231 1.78 19.38 6.09
C ALA A 231 2.35 19.15 4.68
N SER A 232 1.59 18.50 3.80
CA SER A 232 2.01 18.30 2.41
C SER A 232 2.16 19.63 1.66
N LYS A 233 1.22 20.57 1.87
CA LYS A 233 1.28 21.92 1.29
C LYS A 233 2.48 22.72 1.79
N SER A 234 2.82 22.62 3.09
CA SER A 234 3.99 23.31 3.64
C SER A 234 5.30 22.77 3.07
N ILE A 235 5.43 21.45 2.89
CA ILE A 235 6.59 20.82 2.23
C ILE A 235 6.74 21.34 0.79
N ILE A 236 5.63 21.37 0.02
CA ILE A 236 5.64 21.89 -1.36
C ILE A 236 6.07 23.37 -1.38
N PHE A 237 5.54 24.17 -0.46
CA PHE A 237 5.86 25.59 -0.35
C PHE A 237 7.35 25.82 -0.06
N GLU A 238 7.90 25.14 0.95
CA GLU A 238 9.33 25.24 1.30
C GLU A 238 10.22 24.79 0.14
N ARG A 239 9.86 23.70 -0.54
CA ARG A 239 10.63 23.23 -1.70
C ARG A 239 10.61 24.24 -2.84
N ARG A 240 9.47 24.87 -3.12
CA ARG A 240 9.38 25.94 -4.12
C ARG A 240 10.27 27.13 -3.76
N LYS A 241 10.29 27.54 -2.49
CA LYS A 241 11.14 28.63 -1.99
C LYS A 241 12.63 28.32 -2.20
N GLN A 242 13.07 27.11 -1.86
CA GLN A 242 14.45 26.67 -2.11
C GLN A 242 14.82 26.71 -3.60
N LEU A 243 13.92 26.25 -4.48
CA LEU A 243 14.16 26.24 -5.93
C LEU A 243 14.30 27.66 -6.49
N VAL A 244 13.49 28.62 -6.02
CA VAL A 244 13.61 30.03 -6.41
C VAL A 244 14.94 30.60 -5.93
N ARG A 245 15.30 30.38 -4.66
CA ARG A 245 16.58 30.86 -4.09
C ARG A 245 17.77 30.32 -4.87
N ASN A 246 17.78 29.03 -5.21
CA ASN A 246 18.86 28.41 -5.98
C ASN A 246 18.95 29.01 -7.39
N LYS A 247 17.82 29.32 -8.04
CA LYS A 247 17.83 29.98 -9.34
C LYS A 247 18.42 31.40 -9.28
N THR A 248 18.08 32.17 -8.25
CA THR A 248 18.64 33.52 -8.06
C THR A 248 20.15 33.46 -7.82
N LEU A 249 20.61 32.56 -6.95
CA LEU A 249 22.04 32.34 -6.71
C LEU A 249 22.81 31.98 -7.99
N LEU A 250 22.25 31.09 -8.81
CA LEU A 250 22.83 30.72 -10.11
C LEU A 250 22.86 31.89 -11.13
N GLN A 251 21.95 32.85 -11.03
CA GLN A 251 21.94 34.05 -11.88
C GLN A 251 22.96 35.09 -11.41
N ASP A 252 23.27 35.11 -10.10
CA ASP A 252 24.28 35.99 -9.51
C ASP A 252 25.71 35.44 -9.69
N ASP A 253 25.88 34.12 -9.72
CA ASP A 253 27.18 33.44 -9.96
C ASP A 253 27.59 33.37 -11.44
N LYS A 254 26.73 33.82 -12.38
CA LYS A 254 27.13 33.89 -13.80
C LYS A 254 28.30 34.88 -13.95
N PRO A 255 29.43 34.48 -14.56
CA PRO A 255 30.57 35.37 -14.75
C PRO A 255 30.14 36.64 -15.49
N GLN A 256 30.61 37.80 -15.02
CA GLN A 256 30.24 39.14 -15.55
C GLN A 256 30.43 39.29 -17.07
N THR A 257 31.20 38.40 -17.69
CA THR A 257 31.39 38.31 -19.13
C THR A 257 30.08 37.98 -19.88
N GLU A 258 29.22 37.09 -19.37
CA GLU A 258 27.94 36.76 -20.05
C GLU A 258 26.93 37.90 -19.98
N ARG A 259 26.90 38.69 -18.89
CA ARG A 259 25.96 39.84 -18.77
C ARG A 259 26.26 40.95 -19.79
N LYS A 260 27.50 41.08 -20.29
CA LYS A 260 27.84 42.05 -21.34
C LYS A 260 27.38 41.63 -22.74
N TYR A 261 27.36 40.33 -23.05
CA TYR A 261 26.94 39.87 -24.38
C TYR A 261 25.41 39.93 -24.57
N THR A 262 24.62 39.75 -23.52
CA THR A 262 23.15 39.86 -23.62
C THR A 262 22.65 41.30 -23.76
N ILE A 263 23.44 42.29 -23.31
CA ILE A 263 23.08 43.71 -23.46
C ILE A 263 23.40 44.22 -24.87
N ASN A 264 24.48 43.74 -25.49
CA ASN A 264 24.87 44.16 -26.85
C ASN A 264 24.04 43.52 -27.97
N LEU A 265 23.45 42.34 -27.76
CA LEU A 265 22.57 41.71 -28.76
C LEU A 265 21.20 42.38 -28.88
N HIS A 266 20.79 43.22 -27.92
CA HIS A 266 19.58 44.03 -28.02
C HIS A 266 19.81 45.45 -28.55
N SER A 267 21.06 45.90 -28.69
CA SER A 267 21.39 47.24 -29.23
C SER A 267 21.82 47.26 -30.70
N GLU A 268 22.11 46.12 -31.32
CA GLU A 268 22.57 46.05 -32.73
C GLU A 268 21.45 45.71 -33.75
N GLY A 269 20.18 45.64 -33.32
CA GLY A 269 19.04 45.26 -34.16
C GLY A 269 18.09 46.40 -34.57
N SER A 270 18.46 47.66 -34.36
CA SER A 270 17.62 48.82 -34.69
C SER A 270 18.39 49.88 -35.48
N HIS A 271 18.62 49.58 -36.76
CA HIS A 271 18.82 50.56 -37.82
C HIS A 271 18.16 50.04 -39.10
#